data_AF-A0A0W0G8V4-F1
#
_entry.id   AF-A0A0W0G8V4-F1
#
_cell.length_a   1.000
_cell.length_b   1.000
_cell.length_c   1.000
_cell.angle_alpha   90.00
_cell.angle_beta   90.00
_cell.angle_gamma   90.00
#
_symmetry.space_group_name_H-M   'P 1'
#
loop_
_entity.id
_entity.type
_entity.pdbx_description
1 polymer ?
#
loop_
_entity_poly.entity_id
_entity_poly.type
_entity_poly.pdbx_seq_one_letter_code
_entity_poly.pdbx_strand_id
1 'polypeptide(L)'
;MSPPFARAYPEGRKLTSFISIAITVFGLAVIALPWLLSSSLLALEGRAHVVESLPSYHVNNNHLLIRPSGSQYRNAPVAIGPYSEAIAVGGFLFCSGCIPVDPSSGSVPDGMEAQTKQALKNSKAIIEAGDSELGKVFKTTVFVKDLSHFAMVDDVYGQVFTDYSSKPARSHAEVSRLPHDALIEIECIARCATVDARSQRQTLAFVSYSLK
;
A
#
# COMPACT_ATOMS: atom_id res chain seq x y z
N MET A 1 -21.71 98.41 17.58
CA MET A 1 -20.64 98.08 16.62
C MET A 1 -20.11 96.71 16.99
N SER A 2 -20.37 95.70 16.16
CA SER A 2 -20.08 94.28 16.42
C SER A 2 -19.22 93.73 15.28
N PRO A 3 -18.18 92.92 15.53
CA PRO A 3 -17.33 92.39 14.46
C PRO A 3 -17.91 91.11 13.81
N PRO A 4 -17.47 90.73 12.59
CA PRO A 4 -18.02 89.59 11.86
C PRO A 4 -17.20 88.28 11.98
N PHE A 5 -17.94 87.16 11.92
CA PHE A 5 -17.60 85.81 11.42
C PHE A 5 -16.23 85.16 11.73
N ALA A 6 -16.27 84.12 12.58
CA ALA A 6 -15.29 83.02 12.60
C ALA A 6 -15.86 81.79 11.85
N ARG A 7 -15.09 81.24 10.90
CA ARG A 7 -15.41 80.03 10.13
C ARG A 7 -14.65 78.85 10.75
N ALA A 8 -15.36 77.87 11.30
CA ALA A 8 -14.75 76.64 11.83
C ALA A 8 -14.41 75.66 10.69
N TYR A 9 -13.18 75.14 10.66
CA TYR A 9 -12.76 73.99 9.85
C TYR A 9 -12.98 72.70 10.65
N PRO A 10 -13.51 71.60 10.06
CA PRO A 10 -13.62 70.33 10.76
C PRO A 10 -12.35 69.48 10.57
N GLU A 11 -11.47 69.47 11.56
CA GLU A 11 -10.53 68.37 11.76
C GLU A 11 -11.17 67.29 12.66
N GLY A 12 -11.03 66.01 12.32
CA GLY A 12 -11.33 64.93 13.29
C GLY A 12 -11.89 63.60 12.78
N ARG A 13 -11.92 63.28 11.48
CA ARG A 13 -12.52 62.02 11.00
C ARG A 13 -11.65 61.14 10.07
N LYS A 14 -10.33 61.13 10.25
CA LYS A 14 -9.47 60.23 9.45
C LYS A 14 -8.55 59.30 10.24
N LEU A 15 -8.25 59.53 11.52
CA LEU A 15 -7.21 58.76 12.22
C LEU A 15 -7.72 57.44 12.85
N THR A 16 -9.00 57.34 13.22
CA THR A 16 -9.55 56.17 13.93
C THR A 16 -9.85 54.97 13.02
N SER A 17 -10.04 55.20 11.70
CA SER A 17 -10.39 54.11 10.78
C SER A 17 -9.17 53.30 10.30
N PHE A 18 -7.98 53.90 10.22
CA PHE A 18 -6.76 53.20 9.80
C PHE A 18 -6.20 52.27 10.89
N ILE A 19 -6.35 52.65 12.17
CA ILE A 19 -5.86 51.84 13.30
C ILE A 19 -6.69 50.56 13.45
N SER A 20 -8.01 50.61 13.19
CA SER A 20 -8.90 49.45 13.27
C SER A 20 -8.62 48.40 12.17
N ILE A 21 -8.28 48.85 10.96
CA ILE A 21 -7.93 47.96 9.85
C ILE A 21 -6.56 47.29 10.10
N ALA A 22 -5.58 48.05 10.61
CA ALA A 22 -4.24 47.51 10.91
C ALA A 22 -4.27 46.42 12.00
N ILE A 23 -5.07 46.59 13.06
CA ILE A 23 -5.22 45.59 14.13
C ILE A 23 -5.91 44.32 13.62
N THR A 24 -6.89 44.46 12.71
CA THR A 24 -7.61 43.30 12.15
C THR A 24 -6.71 42.47 11.21
N VAL A 25 -5.88 43.12 10.38
CA VAL A 25 -4.97 42.44 9.45
C VAL A 25 -3.83 41.74 10.20
N PHE A 26 -3.30 42.36 11.27
CA PHE A 26 -2.28 41.71 12.11
C PHE A 26 -2.84 40.55 12.94
N GLY A 27 -4.07 40.65 13.44
CA GLY A 27 -4.72 39.57 14.20
C GLY A 27 -4.94 38.30 13.37
N LEU A 28 -5.36 38.43 12.11
CA LEU A 28 -5.55 37.29 11.21
C LEU A 28 -4.23 36.59 10.84
N ALA A 29 -3.14 37.35 10.68
CA ALA A 29 -1.82 36.78 10.38
C ALA A 29 -1.29 35.91 11.55
N VAL A 30 -1.47 36.35 12.80
CA VAL A 30 -1.00 35.61 13.99
C VAL A 30 -1.79 34.32 14.22
N ILE A 31 -3.06 34.24 13.81
CA ILE A 31 -3.88 33.02 13.91
C ILE A 31 -3.55 32.02 12.80
N ALA A 32 -3.18 32.48 11.60
CA ALA A 32 -2.88 31.62 10.46
C ALA A 32 -1.45 31.02 10.48
N LEU A 33 -0.48 31.74 11.04
CA LEU A 33 0.93 31.30 11.06
C LEU A 33 1.17 29.94 11.75
N PRO A 34 0.55 29.62 12.90
CA PRO A 34 0.68 28.31 13.54
C PRO A 34 0.14 27.16 12.67
N TRP A 35 -0.94 27.39 11.92
CA TRP A 35 -1.50 26.42 10.99
C TRP A 35 -0.61 26.20 9.76
N LEU A 36 -0.03 27.26 9.20
CA LEU A 36 0.92 27.17 8.08
C LEU A 36 2.24 26.51 8.48
N LEU A 37 2.75 26.78 9.68
CA LEU A 37 3.96 26.15 10.21
C LEU A 37 3.73 24.67 10.54
N SER A 38 2.58 24.30 11.12
CA SER A 38 2.15 22.91 11.33
C SER A 38 2.05 22.13 10.01
N SER A 39 1.42 22.72 8.99
CA SER A 39 1.30 22.11 7.66
C SER A 39 2.66 21.88 7.00
N SER A 40 3.59 22.81 7.22
CA SER A 40 4.96 22.73 6.71
C SER A 40 5.81 21.73 7.49
N LEU A 41 5.59 21.60 8.81
CA LEU A 41 6.22 20.58 9.65
C LEU A 41 5.73 19.18 9.28
N LEU A 42 4.42 18.98 9.07
CA LEU A 42 3.84 17.74 8.56
C LEU A 42 4.35 17.40 7.15
N ALA A 43 4.58 18.40 6.29
CA ALA A 43 5.19 18.21 4.98
C ALA A 43 6.70 17.86 5.05
N LEU A 44 7.38 18.21 6.14
CA LEU A 44 8.80 17.89 6.37
C LEU A 44 8.98 16.57 7.13
N GLU A 45 8.11 16.26 8.09
CA GLU A 45 8.10 14.99 8.84
C GLU A 45 7.68 13.81 7.94
N GLY A 46 6.94 14.06 6.86
CA GLY A 46 6.63 13.06 5.83
C GLY A 46 7.79 12.68 4.90
N ARG A 47 9.02 13.18 5.12
CA ARG A 47 10.15 13.02 4.18
C ARG A 47 11.42 12.37 4.73
N ALA A 48 11.38 11.83 5.94
CA ALA A 48 12.48 11.06 6.51
C ALA A 48 12.08 9.61 6.80
N HIS A 49 11.46 8.93 5.83
CA HIS A 49 11.58 7.48 5.80
C HIS A 49 12.93 7.15 5.20
N VAL A 50 13.83 6.66 6.06
CA VAL A 50 15.00 5.88 5.71
C VAL A 50 14.59 4.95 4.55
N VAL A 51 15.27 5.09 3.41
CA VAL A 51 15.20 4.11 2.32
C VAL A 51 15.89 2.85 2.85
N GLU A 52 15.18 2.10 3.70
CA GLU A 52 15.44 0.68 3.84
C GLU A 52 15.31 0.09 2.44
N SER A 53 16.34 -0.65 2.04
CA SER A 53 16.52 -1.20 0.71
C SER A 53 15.19 -1.61 0.07
N LEU A 54 14.75 -0.82 -0.93
CA LEU A 54 13.55 -1.15 -1.70
C LEU A 54 13.68 -2.60 -2.20
N PRO A 55 12.61 -3.40 -2.15
CA PRO A 55 12.61 -4.74 -2.75
C PRO A 55 13.19 -4.68 -4.16
N SER A 56 13.95 -5.70 -4.55
CA SER A 56 14.50 -5.78 -5.91
C SER A 56 13.38 -5.97 -6.92
N TYR A 57 12.84 -4.85 -7.35
CA TYR A 57 11.83 -4.77 -8.38
C TYR A 57 12.51 -4.80 -9.75
N HIS A 58 12.12 -5.76 -10.60
CA HIS A 58 12.50 -5.73 -12.01
C HIS A 58 11.35 -5.17 -12.83
N VAL A 59 11.48 -3.91 -13.25
CA VAL A 59 10.49 -3.28 -14.14
C VAL A 59 10.78 -3.72 -15.57
N ASN A 60 9.83 -4.39 -16.24
CA ASN A 60 9.90 -4.66 -17.67
C ASN A 60 8.53 -4.43 -18.33
N ASN A 61 8.51 -3.70 -19.46
CA ASN A 61 7.35 -3.54 -20.35
C ASN A 61 5.99 -3.30 -19.64
N ASN A 62 5.89 -2.24 -18.83
CA ASN A 62 4.69 -1.81 -18.08
C ASN A 62 4.27 -2.69 -16.87
N HIS A 63 5.08 -3.68 -16.50
CA HIS A 63 4.80 -4.54 -15.35
C HIS A 63 5.97 -4.51 -14.36
N LEU A 64 5.63 -4.52 -13.06
CA LEU A 64 6.59 -4.66 -11.99
C LEU A 64 6.71 -6.15 -11.68
N LEU A 65 7.86 -6.75 -12.02
CA LEU A 65 8.18 -8.10 -11.58
C LEU A 65 8.62 -8.02 -10.12
N ILE A 66 7.89 -8.75 -9.27
CA ILE A 66 8.18 -8.82 -7.86
C ILE A 66 8.97 -10.09 -7.66
N ARG A 67 10.29 -9.93 -7.57
CA ARG A 67 11.17 -11.00 -7.08
C ARG A 67 11.46 -10.72 -5.63
N PRO A 68 11.10 -11.61 -4.69
CA PRO A 68 11.52 -11.46 -3.32
C PRO A 68 13.06 -11.53 -3.26
N SER A 69 13.74 -10.40 -3.14
CA SER A 69 15.14 -10.36 -2.71
C SER A 69 15.31 -9.33 -1.61
N GLY A 70 15.92 -9.78 -0.51
CA GLY A 70 16.05 -9.05 0.75
C GLY A 70 15.77 -9.96 1.95
N SER A 71 16.35 -9.63 3.12
CA SER A 71 16.18 -10.41 4.36
C SER A 71 14.73 -10.46 4.84
N GLN A 72 13.96 -9.40 4.61
CA GLN A 72 12.53 -9.34 4.95
C GLN A 72 11.62 -10.20 4.05
N TYR A 73 12.12 -10.69 2.91
CA TYR A 73 11.36 -11.46 1.91
C TYR A 73 11.79 -12.93 1.81
N ARG A 74 12.63 -13.42 2.74
CA ARG A 74 13.11 -14.83 2.79
C ARG A 74 12.00 -15.88 3.01
N ASN A 75 10.77 -15.44 3.27
CA ASN A 75 9.66 -16.31 3.66
C ASN A 75 8.65 -16.60 2.53
N ALA A 76 8.90 -16.10 1.30
CA ALA A 76 8.12 -16.49 0.13
C ALA A 76 8.83 -17.63 -0.62
N PRO A 77 8.10 -18.62 -1.17
CA PRO A 77 8.70 -19.63 -2.03
C PRO A 77 9.36 -18.95 -3.23
N VAL A 78 10.60 -19.32 -3.52
CA VAL A 78 11.31 -18.85 -4.70
C VAL A 78 10.83 -19.64 -5.91
N ALA A 79 10.45 -18.96 -6.98
CA ALA A 79 10.09 -19.57 -8.24
C ALA A 79 11.32 -20.28 -8.84
N ILE A 80 11.24 -21.61 -8.94
CA ILE A 80 12.26 -22.45 -9.58
C ILE A 80 11.99 -22.58 -11.09
N GLY A 81 10.72 -22.42 -11.52
CA GLY A 81 10.30 -22.53 -12.91
C GLY A 81 10.35 -21.22 -13.72
N PRO A 82 9.96 -21.25 -15.00
CA PRO A 82 9.97 -20.08 -15.90
C PRO A 82 8.76 -19.16 -15.66
N TYR A 83 8.51 -18.78 -14.42
CA TYR A 83 7.42 -17.88 -14.02
C TYR A 83 7.88 -16.96 -12.88
N SER A 84 7.11 -15.90 -12.62
CA SER A 84 7.33 -15.01 -11.47
C SER A 84 6.39 -15.35 -10.34
N GLU A 85 6.82 -15.16 -9.09
CA GLU A 85 6.00 -15.37 -7.90
C GLU A 85 4.75 -14.48 -7.92
N ALA A 86 4.92 -13.22 -8.34
CA ALA A 86 3.82 -12.32 -8.65
C ALA A 86 4.23 -11.25 -9.66
N ILE A 87 3.22 -10.65 -10.29
CA ILE A 87 3.36 -9.51 -11.21
C ILE A 87 2.38 -8.42 -10.78
N ALA A 88 2.87 -7.20 -10.62
CA ALA A 88 2.02 -6.03 -10.43
C ALA A 88 1.81 -5.28 -11.76
N VAL A 89 0.54 -5.04 -12.09
CA VAL A 89 0.09 -4.31 -13.28
C VAL A 89 -1.22 -3.59 -13.02
N GLY A 90 -1.30 -2.32 -13.41
CA GLY A 90 -2.56 -1.56 -13.39
C GLY A 90 -3.18 -1.38 -12.00
N GLY A 91 -2.37 -1.39 -10.94
CA GLY A 91 -2.86 -1.32 -9.55
C GLY A 91 -3.39 -2.64 -9.01
N PHE A 92 -3.09 -3.74 -9.69
CA PHE A 92 -3.39 -5.10 -9.27
C PHE A 92 -2.11 -5.91 -9.14
N LEU A 93 -2.09 -6.79 -8.16
CA LEU A 93 -1.06 -7.78 -7.93
C LEU A 93 -1.64 -9.16 -8.27
N PHE A 94 -1.06 -9.80 -9.28
CA PHE A 94 -1.39 -11.15 -9.70
C PHE A 94 -0.36 -12.09 -9.12
N CYS A 95 -0.76 -12.92 -8.16
CA CYS A 95 0.11 -13.93 -7.56
C CYS A 95 -0.01 -15.23 -8.34
N SER A 96 1.11 -15.90 -8.59
CA SER A 96 1.11 -17.27 -9.12
C SER A 96 0.53 -18.25 -8.09
N GLY A 97 0.21 -19.45 -8.56
CA GLY A 97 -0.27 -20.55 -7.72
C GLY A 97 0.71 -20.86 -6.58
N CYS A 98 0.22 -20.70 -5.35
CA CYS A 98 0.99 -20.93 -4.14
C CYS A 98 0.77 -22.36 -3.66
N ILE A 99 1.77 -23.21 -3.87
CA ILE A 99 1.83 -24.57 -3.33
C ILE A 99 2.35 -24.55 -1.88
N PRO A 100 2.05 -25.58 -1.06
CA PRO A 100 2.41 -25.67 0.36
C PRO A 100 3.88 -26.05 0.60
N VAL A 101 4.81 -25.54 -0.18
CA VAL A 101 6.24 -25.75 0.05
C VAL A 101 6.72 -24.82 1.16
N ASP A 102 7.39 -25.34 2.18
CA ASP A 102 8.08 -24.52 3.16
C ASP A 102 9.31 -23.89 2.49
N PRO A 103 9.41 -22.55 2.43
CA PRO A 103 10.52 -21.86 1.76
C PRO A 103 11.88 -22.07 2.45
N SER A 104 11.89 -22.47 3.72
CA SER A 104 13.13 -22.69 4.48
C SER A 104 13.74 -24.07 4.24
N SER A 105 12.91 -25.11 4.13
CA SER A 105 13.36 -26.51 3.97
C SER A 105 13.17 -27.04 2.54
N GLY A 106 12.30 -26.41 1.74
CA GLY A 106 11.85 -26.93 0.45
C GLY A 106 10.90 -28.13 0.54
N SER A 107 10.46 -28.52 1.74
CA SER A 107 9.57 -29.67 1.95
C SER A 107 8.10 -29.26 1.92
N VAL A 108 7.24 -30.18 1.49
CA VAL A 108 5.79 -30.07 1.65
C VAL A 108 5.39 -30.75 2.97
N PRO A 109 4.65 -30.09 3.88
CA PRO A 109 4.23 -30.71 5.13
C PRO A 109 3.16 -31.78 4.88
N ASP A 110 3.07 -32.73 5.81
CA ASP A 110 2.09 -33.81 5.73
C ASP A 110 0.70 -33.36 6.17
N GLY A 111 -0.31 -33.83 5.44
CA GLY A 111 -1.72 -33.61 5.75
C GLY A 111 -2.28 -32.30 5.21
N MET A 112 -3.55 -32.34 4.83
CA MET A 112 -4.23 -31.25 4.14
C MET A 112 -4.34 -29.96 5.00
N GLU A 113 -4.47 -30.07 6.32
CA GLU A 113 -4.55 -28.89 7.19
C GLU A 113 -3.22 -28.12 7.21
N ALA A 114 -2.11 -28.83 7.41
CA ALA A 114 -0.77 -28.24 7.43
C ALA A 114 -0.41 -27.65 6.06
N GLN A 115 -0.79 -28.34 4.98
CA GLN A 115 -0.61 -27.82 3.62
C GLN A 115 -1.45 -26.57 3.36
N THR A 116 -2.72 -26.55 3.77
CA THR A 116 -3.58 -25.36 3.61
C THR A 116 -2.98 -24.15 4.34
N LYS A 117 -2.51 -24.35 5.59
CA LYS A 117 -1.81 -23.31 6.36
C LYS A 117 -0.56 -22.81 5.65
N GLN A 118 0.26 -23.72 5.12
CA GLN A 118 1.51 -23.35 4.45
C GLN A 118 1.25 -22.63 3.11
N ALA A 119 0.27 -23.07 2.32
CA ALA A 119 -0.12 -22.41 1.08
C ALA A 119 -0.59 -20.97 1.34
N LEU A 120 -1.47 -20.76 2.34
CA LEU A 120 -1.94 -19.42 2.73
C LEU A 120 -0.80 -18.54 3.27
N LYS A 121 0.13 -19.11 4.03
CA LYS A 121 1.34 -18.40 4.52
C LYS A 121 2.22 -17.95 3.35
N ASN A 122 2.41 -18.81 2.35
CA ASN A 122 3.15 -18.49 1.14
C ASN A 122 2.46 -17.39 0.34
N SER A 123 1.14 -17.48 0.14
CA SER A 123 0.36 -16.43 -0.53
C SER A 123 0.50 -15.09 0.20
N LYS A 124 0.38 -15.08 1.52
CA LYS A 124 0.57 -13.87 2.34
C LYS A 124 1.95 -13.25 2.11
N ALA A 125 3.01 -14.06 2.16
CA ALA A 125 4.37 -13.56 1.97
C ALA A 125 4.59 -12.93 0.59
N ILE A 126 4.01 -13.50 -0.46
CA ILE A 126 4.08 -12.94 -1.82
C ILE A 126 3.27 -11.63 -1.93
N ILE A 127 2.09 -11.57 -1.32
CA ILE A 127 1.25 -10.37 -1.30
C ILE A 127 1.97 -9.22 -0.58
N GLU A 128 2.57 -9.50 0.59
CA GLU A 128 3.34 -8.52 1.36
C GLU A 128 4.61 -8.08 0.63
N ALA A 129 5.26 -9.00 -0.11
CA ALA A 129 6.39 -8.66 -0.98
C ALA A 129 6.00 -7.72 -2.13
N GLY A 130 4.72 -7.66 -2.49
CA GLY A 130 4.18 -6.73 -3.47
C GLY A 130 3.59 -5.45 -2.91
N ASP A 131 4.01 -5.05 -1.69
CA ASP A 131 3.51 -3.87 -0.98
C ASP A 131 1.97 -3.85 -0.87
N SER A 132 1.39 -5.04 -0.65
CA SER A 132 -0.05 -5.25 -0.46
C SER A 132 -0.31 -6.02 0.85
N GLU A 133 -1.57 -6.35 1.12
CA GLU A 133 -1.98 -7.05 2.34
C GLU A 133 -3.19 -7.96 2.08
N LEU A 134 -3.45 -8.91 2.98
CA LEU A 134 -4.55 -9.87 2.82
C LEU A 134 -5.93 -9.22 2.67
N GLY A 135 -6.19 -8.10 3.37
CA GLY A 135 -7.45 -7.36 3.25
C GLY A 135 -7.68 -6.69 1.89
N LYS A 136 -6.66 -6.64 1.04
CA LYS A 136 -6.73 -6.13 -0.34
C LYS A 136 -6.91 -7.24 -1.38
N VAL A 137 -6.93 -8.50 -0.95
CA VAL A 137 -7.22 -9.64 -1.82
C VAL A 137 -8.71 -9.65 -2.14
N PHE A 138 -9.06 -9.62 -3.41
CA PHE A 138 -10.47 -9.59 -3.84
C PHE A 138 -10.88 -10.84 -4.62
N LYS A 139 -9.92 -11.66 -5.06
CA LYS A 139 -10.17 -12.93 -5.74
C LYS A 139 -9.15 -13.98 -5.32
N THR A 140 -9.64 -15.18 -5.02
CA THR A 140 -8.83 -16.38 -4.87
C THR A 140 -9.35 -17.53 -5.74
N THR A 141 -8.44 -18.39 -6.15
CA THR A 141 -8.77 -19.67 -6.78
C THR A 141 -8.03 -20.75 -5.99
N VAL A 142 -8.80 -21.70 -5.46
CA VAL A 142 -8.31 -22.80 -4.63
C VAL A 142 -8.46 -24.09 -5.42
N PHE A 143 -7.34 -24.73 -5.70
CA PHE A 143 -7.29 -26.04 -6.32
C PHE A 143 -6.96 -27.08 -5.27
N VAL A 144 -7.72 -28.17 -5.21
CA VAL A 144 -7.48 -29.29 -4.30
C VAL A 144 -7.42 -30.61 -5.06
N LYS A 145 -6.73 -31.59 -4.49
CA LYS A 145 -6.66 -32.94 -5.06
C LYS A 145 -7.87 -33.82 -4.67
N ASP A 146 -8.55 -33.49 -3.59
CA ASP A 146 -9.72 -34.20 -3.08
C ASP A 146 -10.64 -33.23 -2.32
N LEU A 147 -11.88 -33.05 -2.81
CA LEU A 147 -12.91 -32.20 -2.21
C LEU A 147 -13.50 -32.78 -0.92
N SER A 148 -13.20 -34.03 -0.55
CA SER A 148 -13.58 -34.58 0.77
C SER A 148 -13.04 -33.72 1.93
N HIS A 149 -11.98 -32.95 1.69
CA HIS A 149 -11.37 -32.04 2.65
C HIS A 149 -11.95 -30.61 2.67
N PHE A 150 -12.99 -30.31 1.88
CA PHE A 150 -13.51 -28.96 1.70
C PHE A 150 -13.79 -28.22 3.02
N ALA A 151 -14.46 -28.87 3.98
CA ALA A 151 -14.80 -28.25 5.27
C ALA A 151 -13.55 -27.82 6.06
N MET A 152 -12.52 -28.67 6.10
CA MET A 152 -11.27 -28.36 6.80
C MET A 152 -10.50 -27.22 6.11
N VAL A 153 -10.49 -27.22 4.77
CA VAL A 153 -9.91 -26.09 4.02
C VAL A 153 -10.64 -24.80 4.35
N ASP A 154 -11.98 -24.82 4.41
CA ASP A 154 -12.80 -23.66 4.76
C ASP A 154 -12.54 -23.15 6.18
N ASP A 155 -12.38 -24.05 7.15
CA ASP A 155 -12.07 -23.70 8.53
C ASP A 155 -10.71 -22.99 8.65
N VAL A 156 -9.68 -23.50 7.99
CA VAL A 156 -8.34 -22.87 7.98
C VAL A 156 -8.37 -21.55 7.20
N TYR A 157 -9.03 -21.53 6.05
CA TYR A 157 -9.16 -20.36 5.20
C TYR A 157 -9.90 -19.22 5.92
N GLY A 158 -10.96 -19.55 6.66
CA GLY A 158 -11.75 -18.60 7.44
C GLY A 158 -10.99 -17.95 8.60
N GLN A 159 -9.92 -18.58 9.09
CA GLN A 159 -9.02 -17.99 10.08
C GLN A 159 -8.09 -16.92 9.49
N VAL A 160 -7.86 -16.96 8.18
CA VAL A 160 -7.02 -15.98 7.47
C VAL A 160 -7.84 -14.80 6.95
N PHE A 161 -8.99 -15.08 6.33
CA PHE A 161 -9.90 -14.06 5.81
C PHE A 161 -11.09 -13.86 6.74
N THR A 162 -10.84 -13.20 7.87
CA THR A 162 -11.79 -13.07 8.99
C THR A 162 -12.84 -11.98 8.79
N ASP A 163 -12.47 -10.85 8.19
CA ASP A 163 -13.38 -9.73 7.96
C ASP A 163 -14.34 -10.02 6.81
N TYR A 164 -15.63 -10.13 7.14
CA TYR A 164 -16.69 -10.45 6.20
C TYR A 164 -16.81 -9.41 5.06
N SER A 165 -16.49 -8.15 5.33
CA SER A 165 -16.57 -7.07 4.33
C SER A 165 -15.42 -7.09 3.32
N SER A 166 -14.36 -7.85 3.59
CA SER A 166 -13.17 -7.99 2.75
C SER A 166 -12.87 -9.43 2.33
N LYS A 167 -13.80 -10.38 2.52
CA LYS A 167 -13.64 -11.74 2.01
C LYS A 167 -13.54 -11.72 0.48
N PRO A 168 -12.49 -12.33 -0.10
CA PRO A 168 -12.35 -12.37 -1.55
C PRO A 168 -13.42 -13.25 -2.19
N ALA A 169 -13.79 -12.92 -3.42
CA ALA A 169 -14.49 -13.87 -4.28
C ALA A 169 -13.66 -15.13 -4.44
N ARG A 170 -14.27 -16.32 -4.40
CA ARG A 170 -13.54 -17.60 -4.38
C ARG A 170 -14.08 -18.56 -5.42
N SER A 171 -13.17 -19.25 -6.10
CA SER A 171 -13.45 -20.49 -6.83
C SER A 171 -12.71 -21.62 -6.12
N HIS A 172 -13.37 -22.75 -5.91
CA HIS A 172 -12.77 -23.92 -5.26
C HIS A 172 -13.07 -25.14 -6.14
N ALA A 173 -12.05 -25.79 -6.66
CA ALA A 173 -12.21 -26.89 -7.62
C ALA A 173 -11.27 -28.06 -7.29
N GLU A 174 -11.76 -29.27 -7.53
CA GLU A 174 -10.91 -30.46 -7.56
C GLU A 174 -10.15 -30.54 -8.87
N VAL A 175 -8.88 -30.94 -8.82
CA VAL A 175 -8.03 -31.18 -9.99
C VAL A 175 -7.34 -32.54 -9.88
N SER A 176 -6.98 -33.11 -11.03
CA SER A 176 -6.38 -34.45 -11.09
C SER A 176 -5.01 -34.54 -10.39
N ARG A 177 -4.21 -33.48 -10.46
CA ARG A 177 -2.87 -33.43 -9.86
C ARG A 177 -2.37 -31.99 -9.73
N LEU A 178 -1.57 -31.74 -8.70
CA LEU A 178 -0.89 -30.47 -8.45
C LEU A 178 0.64 -30.66 -8.49
N PRO A 179 1.42 -29.58 -8.70
CA PRO A 179 2.89 -29.63 -8.60
C PRO A 179 3.34 -30.17 -7.23
N HIS A 180 4.51 -30.83 -7.21
CA HIS A 180 5.06 -31.48 -6.00
C HIS A 180 4.14 -32.52 -5.33
N ASP A 181 3.12 -33.02 -6.05
CA ASP A 181 2.08 -33.89 -5.49
C ASP A 181 1.39 -33.29 -4.25
N ALA A 182 1.36 -31.95 -4.17
CA ALA A 182 0.63 -31.23 -3.14
C ALA A 182 -0.88 -31.58 -3.18
N LEU A 183 -1.53 -31.37 -2.04
CA LEU A 183 -2.97 -31.57 -1.87
C LEU A 183 -3.77 -30.31 -2.19
N ILE A 184 -3.13 -29.14 -2.15
CA ILE A 184 -3.76 -27.83 -2.35
C ILE A 184 -2.81 -26.85 -3.04
N GLU A 185 -3.37 -25.95 -3.84
CA GLU A 185 -2.70 -24.80 -4.44
C GLU A 185 -3.65 -23.59 -4.41
N ILE A 186 -3.13 -22.41 -4.07
CA ILE A 186 -3.95 -21.19 -3.92
C ILE A 186 -3.38 -20.06 -4.78
N GLU A 187 -4.21 -19.55 -5.69
CA GLU A 187 -3.94 -18.35 -6.48
C GLU A 187 -4.67 -17.14 -5.87
N CYS A 188 -4.02 -15.97 -5.86
CA CYS A 188 -4.55 -14.75 -5.28
C CYS A 188 -4.40 -13.54 -6.22
N ILE A 189 -5.42 -12.68 -6.24
CA ILE A 189 -5.37 -11.37 -6.87
C ILE A 189 -5.71 -10.30 -5.83
N ALA A 190 -4.82 -9.32 -5.69
CA ALA A 190 -4.94 -8.24 -4.72
C ALA A 190 -4.84 -6.86 -5.37
N ARG A 191 -5.35 -5.83 -4.68
CA ARG A 191 -5.01 -4.43 -5.00
C ARG A 191 -3.58 -4.16 -4.55
N CYS A 192 -2.79 -3.49 -5.37
CA CYS A 192 -1.50 -2.92 -4.96
C CYS A 192 -1.42 -1.45 -5.37
N ALA A 193 -0.44 -0.71 -4.86
CA ALA A 193 -0.20 0.64 -5.33
C ALA A 193 0.01 0.63 -6.86
N THR A 194 -0.52 1.64 -7.56
CA THR A 194 -0.30 1.80 -8.99
C THR A 194 1.18 2.11 -9.23
N VAL A 195 1.91 1.12 -9.73
CA VAL A 195 3.27 1.30 -10.22
C VAL A 195 3.16 1.92 -11.62
N ASP A 196 2.80 3.20 -11.68
CA ASP A 196 2.85 3.91 -12.94
C ASP A 196 4.33 4.14 -13.27
N ALA A 197 4.83 3.53 -14.35
CA ALA A 197 6.25 3.60 -14.73
C ALA A 197 6.73 5.06 -14.94
N ARG A 198 5.79 6.00 -15.18
CA ARG A 198 6.05 7.46 -15.22
C ARG A 198 6.25 8.06 -13.82
N SER A 199 5.47 7.63 -12.84
CA SER A 199 5.54 8.12 -11.45
C SER A 199 6.89 7.77 -10.81
N GLN A 200 7.36 6.53 -10.96
CA GLN A 200 8.66 6.14 -10.40
C GLN A 200 9.86 6.82 -11.09
N ARG A 201 9.79 7.08 -12.42
CA ARG A 201 10.82 7.88 -13.11
C ARG A 201 10.87 9.32 -12.61
N GLN A 202 9.73 9.93 -12.30
CA GLN A 202 9.68 11.28 -11.74
C GLN A 202 10.22 11.31 -10.29
N THR A 203 9.88 10.32 -9.46
CA THR A 203 10.39 10.24 -8.09
C THR A 203 11.91 10.03 -8.05
N LEU A 204 12.46 9.14 -8.88
CA LEU A 204 13.91 8.93 -8.99
C LEU A 204 14.65 10.13 -9.58
N ALA A 205 14.04 10.84 -10.53
CA ALA A 205 14.58 12.09 -11.07
C ALA A 205 14.56 13.23 -10.03
N PHE A 206 13.52 13.32 -9.20
CA PHE A 206 13.40 14.32 -8.14
C PHE A 206 14.43 14.10 -7.02
N VAL A 207 14.65 12.85 -6.61
CA VAL A 207 15.67 12.51 -5.59
C VAL A 207 17.08 12.81 -6.11
N SER A 208 17.36 12.55 -7.39
CA SER A 208 18.66 12.86 -8.01
C SER A 208 18.90 14.37 -8.17
N TYR A 209 17.84 15.18 -8.26
CA TYR A 209 17.94 16.64 -8.39
C TYR A 209 18.04 17.35 -7.02
N SER A 210 17.49 16.75 -5.96
CA SER A 210 17.56 17.31 -4.59
C SER A 210 18.86 16.99 -3.84
N LEU A 211 19.71 16.12 -4.41
CA LEU A 211 21.02 15.74 -3.89
C LEU A 211 22.19 16.42 -4.65
N LYS A 212 21.89 17.39 -5.52
CA LYS A 212 22.85 18.32 -6.12
C LYS A 212 22.63 19.72 -5.58
#